data_AF-A0A0A2MFN6-F1
#
_entry.id   AF-A0A0A2MFN6-F1
#
_cell.length_a   1.000
_cell.length_b   1.000
_cell.length_c   1.000
_cell.angle_alpha   90.00
_cell.angle_beta   90.00
_cell.angle_gamma   90.00
#
_symmetry.space_group_name_H-M   'P 1'
#
loop_
_entity.id
_entity.type
_entity.pdbx_description
1 polymer ?
#
loop_
_entity_poly.entity_id
_entity_poly.type
_entity_poly.pdbx_seq_one_letter_code
_entity_poly.pdbx_strand_id
1 'polypeptide(L)'
;NHYKDNSVSITKEKMHYYFITGYVFDVGSNLKIKPSVLMKAAEGAPLQGDASLNFLIYDKLTLGAAYRWDSAWSAMAGFQISNSLFIGYAYDMETTDLKNYNDGSHEIFLRWELFNNSKMLTPRFF
;
A
#
# COMPACT_ATOMS: atom_id res chain seq x y z
N ASN A 1 27.30 2.10 51.88
CA ASN A 1 26.13 2.02 50.98
C ASN A 1 26.33 2.93 49.79
N HIS A 2 25.90 2.47 48.62
CA HIS A 2 25.76 3.14 47.31
C HIS A 2 26.59 2.47 46.19
N TYR A 3 26.07 1.36 45.65
CA TYR A 3 26.44 0.85 44.34
C TYR A 3 25.28 1.03 43.36
N LYS A 4 25.54 1.93 42.40
CA LYS A 4 25.04 2.10 41.03
C LYS A 4 23.92 1.17 40.57
N ASP A 5 22.76 1.76 40.24
CA ASP A 5 21.85 1.21 39.25
C ASP A 5 22.08 1.96 37.93
N ASN A 6 22.86 1.35 37.05
CA ASN A 6 23.09 1.85 35.70
C ASN A 6 22.09 1.09 34.82
N SER A 7 20.90 1.66 34.63
CA SER A 7 19.88 1.13 33.74
C SER A 7 20.38 1.24 32.31
N VAL A 8 21.13 0.23 31.88
CA VAL A 8 21.48 0.03 30.48
C VAL A 8 20.17 -0.30 29.77
N SER A 9 19.57 0.70 29.14
CA SER A 9 18.53 0.48 28.13
C SER A 9 19.16 -0.30 26.99
N ILE A 10 19.12 -1.63 27.10
CA ILE A 10 19.45 -2.51 25.99
C ILE A 10 18.34 -2.26 24.98
N THR A 11 18.60 -1.39 24.00
CA THR A 11 17.76 -1.26 22.81
C THR A 11 17.75 -2.63 22.16
N LYS A 12 16.73 -3.42 22.48
CA LYS A 12 16.53 -4.73 21.89
C LYS A 12 16.02 -4.45 20.47
N GLU A 13 16.93 -4.51 19.52
CA GLU A 13 16.60 -4.40 18.10
C GLU A 13 15.60 -5.52 17.76
N LYS A 14 14.39 -5.13 17.38
CA LYS A 14 13.31 -6.06 17.06
C LYS A 14 13.35 -6.34 15.57
N MET A 15 13.35 -7.61 15.21
CA MET A 15 13.30 -8.02 13.80
C MET A 15 11.92 -7.77 13.21
N HIS A 16 11.88 -7.24 11.99
CA HIS A 16 10.68 -7.06 11.16
C HIS A 16 10.84 -7.88 9.88
N TYR A 17 9.86 -8.74 9.60
CA TYR A 17 9.80 -9.58 8.41
C TYR A 17 8.66 -9.12 7.51
N TYR A 18 8.94 -9.03 6.21
CA TYR A 18 7.98 -8.62 5.18
C TYR A 18 7.95 -9.69 4.09
N PHE A 19 6.74 -10.13 3.73
CA PHE A 19 6.52 -11.04 2.62
C PHE A 19 5.49 -10.43 1.66
N ILE A 20 5.85 -10.25 0.39
CA ILE A 20 4.98 -9.64 -0.62
C ILE A 20 4.87 -10.59 -1.81
N THR A 21 3.65 -10.82 -2.27
CA THR A 21 3.37 -11.60 -3.47
C THR A 21 2.26 -10.95 -4.28
N GLY A 22 2.27 -11.14 -5.59
CA GLY A 22 1.26 -10.60 -6.49
C GLY A 22 1.54 -10.96 -7.94
N TYR A 23 0.50 -10.91 -8.76
CA TYR A 23 0.60 -11.27 -10.17
C TYR A 23 -0.20 -10.29 -11.03
N VAL A 24 0.21 -10.13 -12.29
CA VAL A 24 -0.42 -9.27 -13.28
C VAL A 24 -1.11 -10.15 -14.32
N PHE A 25 -2.44 -10.12 -14.34
CA PHE A 25 -3.25 -10.77 -15.36
C PHE A 25 -3.60 -9.77 -16.46
N ASP A 26 -3.11 -10.00 -17.68
CA ASP A 26 -3.57 -9.29 -18.87
C ASP A 26 -4.88 -9.91 -19.35
N VAL A 27 -6.00 -9.22 -19.11
CA VAL A 27 -7.35 -9.65 -19.50
C VAL A 27 -7.74 -8.90 -20.78
N GLY A 28 -7.31 -9.45 -21.91
CA GLY A 28 -7.47 -8.81 -23.22
C GLY A 28 -6.50 -7.65 -23.44
N SER A 29 -6.82 -6.73 -24.35
CA SER A 29 -5.92 -5.62 -24.71
C SER A 29 -6.06 -4.39 -23.82
N ASN A 30 -7.16 -4.28 -23.08
CA ASN A 30 -7.57 -3.02 -22.45
C ASN A 30 -7.73 -3.11 -20.93
N LEU A 31 -7.55 -4.29 -20.32
CA LEU A 31 -7.72 -4.50 -18.89
C LEU A 31 -6.57 -5.33 -18.33
N LYS A 32 -5.92 -4.83 -17.28
CA LYS A 32 -4.96 -5.58 -16.48
C LYS A 32 -5.48 -5.68 -15.05
N ILE A 33 -5.35 -6.84 -14.43
CA ILE A 33 -5.78 -7.10 -13.05
C ILE A 33 -4.56 -7.51 -12.23
N LYS A 34 -4.36 -6.90 -11.06
CA LYS A 34 -3.25 -7.18 -10.16
C LYS A 34 -3.74 -7.45 -8.74
N PRO A 35 -4.01 -8.71 -8.39
CA PRO A 35 -4.10 -9.12 -7.00
C PRO A 35 -2.69 -9.16 -6.38
N SER A 36 -2.59 -8.70 -5.14
CA SER A 36 -1.37 -8.83 -4.34
C SER A 36 -1.68 -8.95 -2.85
N VAL A 37 -0.75 -9.54 -2.12
CA VAL A 37 -0.81 -9.73 -0.67
C VAL A 37 0.53 -9.33 -0.07
N LEU A 38 0.49 -8.67 1.09
CA LEU A 38 1.64 -8.31 1.90
C LEU A 38 1.40 -8.79 3.34
N MET A 39 2.32 -9.57 3.88
CA MET A 39 2.32 -10.00 5.27
C MET A 39 3.50 -9.35 6.01
N LYS A 40 3.25 -8.87 7.22
CA LYS A 40 4.24 -8.20 8.08
C LYS A 40 4.25 -8.90 9.45
N ALA A 41 5.42 -9.36 9.88
CA ALA A 41 5.62 -9.95 11.20
C ALA A 41 6.72 -9.19 11.95
N ALA A 42 6.49 -8.86 13.21
CA ALA A 42 7.48 -8.16 14.04
C ALA A 42 7.50 -8.74 15.46
N GLU A 43 8.67 -8.75 16.11
CA GLU A 43 8.82 -9.32 17.46
C GLU A 43 7.98 -8.55 18.50
N GLY A 44 6.96 -9.21 19.04
CA GLY A 44 6.07 -8.63 20.05
C GLY A 44 4.95 -7.73 19.50
N ALA A 45 4.64 -7.81 18.20
CA ALA A 45 3.45 -7.21 17.60
C ALA A 45 2.58 -8.29 16.92
N PRO A 46 1.25 -8.10 16.83
CA PRO A 46 0.39 -9.01 16.08
C PRO A 46 0.79 -9.06 14.60
N LEU A 47 0.61 -10.24 13.98
CA LEU A 47 0.81 -10.43 12.56
C LEU A 47 -0.17 -9.52 11.79
N GLN A 48 0.33 -8.79 10.79
CA GLN A 48 -0.50 -7.95 9.93
C GLN A 48 -0.49 -8.51 8.51
N GLY A 49 -1.64 -8.48 7.86
CA GLY A 49 -1.76 -8.82 6.44
C GLY A 49 -2.60 -7.79 5.70
N ASP A 50 -2.11 -7.44 4.51
CA ASP A 50 -2.72 -6.54 3.56
C ASP A 50 -3.02 -7.34 2.29
N ALA A 51 -4.27 -7.36 1.83
CA ALA A 51 -4.64 -7.85 0.52
C ALA A 51 -5.06 -6.67 -0.35
N SER A 52 -4.66 -6.63 -1.62
CA SER A 52 -5.10 -5.60 -2.55
C SER A 52 -5.38 -6.16 -3.94
N LEU A 53 -6.28 -5.47 -4.63
CA LEU A 53 -6.71 -5.78 -5.98
C LEU A 53 -6.75 -4.49 -6.78
N ASN A 54 -5.99 -4.46 -7.88
CA ASN A 54 -5.90 -3.30 -8.77
C ASN A 54 -6.35 -3.65 -10.18
N PHE A 55 -6.98 -2.71 -10.85
CA PHE A 55 -7.45 -2.79 -12.22
C PHE A 55 -6.86 -1.62 -12.99
N LEU A 56 -6.14 -1.89 -14.07
CA LEU A 56 -5.68 -0.88 -15.02
C LEU A 56 -6.49 -1.02 -16.31
N ILE A 57 -7.18 0.05 -16.66
CA ILE A 57 -8.11 0.10 -17.78
C ILE A 57 -7.56 1.09 -18.82
N TYR A 58 -7.40 0.62 -20.07
CA TYR A 58 -6.83 1.35 -21.21
C TYR A 58 -5.48 2.03 -20.92
N ASP A 59 -4.67 1.44 -20.02
CA ASP A 59 -3.40 2.03 -19.54
C ASP A 59 -3.53 3.49 -19.04
N LYS A 60 -4.74 3.89 -18.62
CA LYS A 60 -5.05 5.27 -18.19
C LYS A 60 -5.79 5.34 -16.87
N LEU A 61 -6.81 4.51 -16.69
CA LEU A 61 -7.66 4.53 -15.50
C LEU A 61 -7.25 3.39 -14.58
N THR A 62 -6.85 3.71 -13.35
CA THR A 62 -6.54 2.75 -12.30
C THR A 62 -7.66 2.75 -11.26
N LEU A 63 -8.19 1.58 -10.93
CA LEU A 63 -9.10 1.37 -9.81
C LEU A 63 -8.46 0.35 -8.86
N GLY A 64 -8.46 0.63 -7.57
CA GLY A 64 -7.84 -0.22 -6.57
C GLY A 64 -8.73 -0.39 -5.36
N ALA A 65 -8.69 -1.58 -4.77
CA ALA A 65 -9.23 -1.83 -3.44
C ALA A 65 -8.18 -2.58 -2.62
N ALA A 66 -8.12 -2.28 -1.33
CA ALA A 66 -7.28 -3.01 -0.39
C ALA A 66 -8.02 -3.28 0.90
N TYR A 67 -7.62 -4.36 1.56
CA TYR A 67 -8.11 -4.74 2.87
C TYR A 67 -6.92 -5.10 3.75
N ARG A 68 -6.81 -4.38 4.87
CA ARG A 68 -5.85 -4.65 5.92
C ARG A 68 -6.55 -5.36 7.05
N TRP A 69 -6.12 -6.60 7.32
CA TRP A 69 -6.64 -7.41 8.40
C TRP A 69 -6.63 -6.61 9.70
N ASP A 70 -7.79 -6.61 10.37
CA ASP A 70 -8.03 -5.94 11.65
C ASP A 70 -7.72 -4.44 11.69
N SER A 71 -7.71 -3.75 10.54
CA SER A 71 -7.43 -2.31 10.50
C SER A 71 -8.38 -1.52 9.60
N ALA A 72 -8.37 -1.76 8.28
CA ALA A 72 -9.06 -0.85 7.35
C ALA A 72 -9.40 -1.49 6.01
N TRP A 73 -10.42 -0.93 5.36
CA TRP A 73 -10.65 -1.07 3.92
C TRP A 73 -10.23 0.21 3.21
N SER A 74 -9.68 0.06 2.02
CA SER A 74 -9.23 1.16 1.18
C SER A 74 -9.81 1.00 -0.22
N ALA A 75 -10.22 2.10 -0.83
CA ALA A 75 -10.57 2.17 -2.23
C ALA A 75 -9.85 3.34 -2.88
N MET A 76 -9.42 3.19 -4.12
CA MET A 76 -8.78 4.27 -4.87
C MET A 76 -9.18 4.27 -6.34
N ALA A 77 -9.15 5.47 -6.91
CA ALA A 77 -9.27 5.69 -8.34
C ALA A 77 -8.20 6.69 -8.77
N GLY A 78 -7.58 6.47 -9.92
CA GLY A 78 -6.60 7.39 -10.46
C GLY A 78 -6.55 7.37 -11.97
N PHE A 79 -6.04 8.44 -12.55
CA PHE A 79 -6.04 8.68 -13.97
C PHE A 79 -4.69 9.21 -14.46
N GLN A 80 -4.16 8.59 -15.50
CA GLN A 80 -2.97 9.03 -16.21
C GLN A 80 -3.36 10.12 -17.22
N ILE A 81 -3.06 11.37 -16.89
CA ILE A 81 -3.38 12.55 -17.73
C ILE A 81 -2.43 12.61 -18.92
N SER A 82 -1.14 12.39 -18.69
CA SER A 82 -0.09 12.39 -19.71
C SER A 82 0.98 11.37 -19.33
N ASN A 83 1.95 11.09 -20.20
CA ASN A 83 3.06 10.18 -19.86
C ASN A 83 3.92 10.65 -18.65
N SER A 84 3.72 11.88 -18.17
CA SER A 84 4.49 12.44 -17.05
C SER A 84 3.63 12.81 -15.85
N LEU A 85 2.30 12.78 -15.97
CA LEU A 85 1.39 13.24 -14.92
C LEU A 85 0.28 12.23 -14.66
N PHE A 86 0.17 11.80 -13.40
CA PHE A 86 -0.89 10.97 -12.87
C PHE A 86 -1.52 11.65 -11.66
N ILE A 87 -2.85 11.59 -11.56
CA ILE A 87 -3.60 12.08 -10.41
C ILE A 87 -4.46 10.94 -9.87
N GLY A 88 -4.63 10.89 -8.56
CA GLY A 88 -5.48 9.90 -7.94
C GLY A 88 -6.14 10.41 -6.67
N TYR A 89 -7.14 9.66 -6.27
CA TYR A 89 -7.94 9.86 -5.09
C TYR A 89 -8.12 8.52 -4.39
N ALA A 90 -7.95 8.50 -3.07
CA ALA A 90 -8.13 7.33 -2.23
C ALA A 90 -9.06 7.66 -1.05
N TYR A 91 -9.79 6.64 -0.64
CA TYR A 91 -10.63 6.66 0.55
C TYR A 91 -10.27 5.46 1.42
N ASP A 92 -9.87 5.74 2.65
CA ASP A 92 -9.54 4.74 3.67
C ASP A 92 -10.60 4.75 4.76
N MET A 93 -11.24 3.60 4.98
CA MET A 93 -12.25 3.39 6.02
C MET A 93 -11.68 2.47 7.09
N GLU A 94 -11.54 2.96 8.31
CA GLU A 94 -11.10 2.16 9.45
C GLU A 94 -12.20 1.18 9.89
N THR A 95 -11.83 -0.07 10.14
CA THR A 95 -12.72 -1.17 10.59
C THR A 95 -12.58 -1.53 12.06
N THR A 96 -11.58 -1.00 12.77
CA THR A 96 -11.32 -1.29 14.19
C THR A 96 -12.18 -0.41 15.12
N ASP A 97 -12.11 -0.65 16.43
CA ASP A 97 -12.90 0.03 17.50
C ASP A 97 -12.81 1.58 17.51
N LEU A 98 -11.94 2.17 16.69
CA LEU A 98 -11.87 3.61 16.39
C LEU A 98 -12.96 4.10 15.43
N LYS A 99 -13.78 3.22 14.84
CA LYS A 99 -14.95 3.56 14.01
C LYS A 99 -15.90 4.58 14.67
N ASN A 100 -15.99 4.60 16.00
CA ASN A 100 -16.85 5.54 16.72
C ASN A 100 -16.30 6.99 16.75
N TYR A 101 -15.07 7.22 16.28
CA TYR A 101 -14.42 8.54 16.27
C TYR A 101 -13.81 8.93 14.92
N ASN A 102 -13.73 8.01 13.94
CA ASN A 102 -13.10 8.26 12.64
C ASN A 102 -14.00 7.74 11.50
N ASP A 103 -14.57 8.67 10.72
CA ASP A 103 -15.46 8.39 9.58
C ASP A 103 -14.70 7.99 8.29
N GLY A 104 -13.39 7.77 8.39
CA GLY A 104 -12.49 7.49 7.27
C GLY A 104 -11.72 8.72 6.78
N SER A 105 -10.79 8.52 5.86
CA SER A 105 -9.87 9.54 5.35
C SER A 105 -9.95 9.65 3.84
N HIS A 106 -10.00 10.89 3.35
CA HIS A 106 -10.02 11.24 1.93
C HIS A 106 -8.64 11.77 1.54
N GLU A 107 -7.96 11.09 0.62
CA GLU A 107 -6.62 11.46 0.18
C GLU A 107 -6.60 11.77 -1.31
N ILE A 108 -5.89 12.83 -1.70
CA ILE A 108 -5.61 13.16 -3.11
C ILE A 108 -4.11 13.07 -3.30
N PHE A 109 -3.67 12.39 -4.36
CA PHE A 109 -2.26 12.23 -4.65
C PHE A 109 -1.95 12.58 -6.12
N LEU A 110 -0.75 13.10 -6.32
CA LEU A 110 -0.24 13.50 -7.63
C LEU A 110 1.14 12.89 -7.82
N ARG A 111 1.35 12.25 -8.97
CA ARG A 111 2.65 11.71 -9.38
C ARG A 111 3.11 12.44 -10.65
N TRP A 112 4.27 13.07 -10.56
CA TRP A 112 4.92 13.75 -11.69
C TRP A 112 6.29 13.13 -11.94
N GLU A 113 6.50 12.64 -13.16
CA GLU A 113 7.79 12.15 -13.65
C GLU A 113 8.53 13.25 -14.44
N LEU A 114 9.65 13.75 -13.89
CA LEU A 114 10.43 14.88 -14.43
C LEU A 114 11.34 14.49 -15.62
N PHE A 115 11.81 13.25 -15.67
CA PHE A 115 12.72 12.75 -16.70
C PHE A 115 12.12 11.52 -17.38
N ASN A 116 11.68 11.67 -18.63
CA ASN A 116 10.93 10.64 -19.36
C ASN A 116 11.87 9.75 -20.20
N ASN A 117 12.88 9.16 -19.55
CA ASN A 117 13.83 8.29 -20.24
C ASN A 117 13.35 6.83 -20.20
N SER A 118 12.89 6.39 -21.38
CA SER A 118 12.62 5.01 -21.83
C SER A 118 11.39 4.29 -21.29
N LYS A 119 10.63 3.75 -22.26
CA LYS A 119 9.47 2.87 -22.13
C LYS A 119 9.59 1.95 -20.91
N MET A 120 8.55 1.91 -20.09
CA MET A 120 8.41 0.97 -18.99
C MET A 120 8.47 -0.47 -19.54
N LEU A 121 9.66 -1.10 -19.47
CA LEU A 121 9.96 -2.40 -20.10
C LEU A 121 9.29 -3.59 -19.40
N THR A 122 8.86 -3.40 -18.15
CA THR A 122 8.20 -4.44 -17.37
C THR A 122 6.98 -3.88 -16.64
N PRO A 123 5.76 -4.42 -16.86
CA PRO A 123 4.53 -3.93 -16.25
C PRO A 123 4.38 -4.43 -14.81
N ARG A 124 5.49 -4.72 -14.10
CA ARG A 124 5.47 -5.13 -12.70
C ARG A 124 4.91 -4.03 -11.80
N PHE A 125 5.10 -2.79 -12.26
CA PHE A 125 4.56 -1.56 -11.72
C PHE A 125 3.70 -0.93 -12.80
N PHE A 126 2.48 -1.41 -12.94
CA PHE A 126 1.40 -0.43 -12.91
C PHE A 126 0.98 -0.23 -11.46
#